data_AF-K6TPH0-F1
#
_entry.id   AF-K6TPH0-F1
#
_cell.length_a   1.000
_cell.length_b   1.000
_cell.length_c   1.000
_cell.angle_alpha   90.00
_cell.angle_beta   90.00
_cell.angle_gamma   90.00
#
_symmetry.space_group_name_H-M   'P 1'
#
loop_
_entity.id
_entity.type
_entity.pdbx_description
1 polymer ?
#
loop_
_entity_poly.entity_id
_entity_poly.type
_entity_poly.pdbx_seq_one_letter_code
_entity_poly.pdbx_strand_id
1 'polypeptide(L)'
;MKKKDIVKLAKRDFEKAWVETGKNLKNPHHDEEYPRLHFQPGRTHPLSDTMAQLRQAYLLLGFHETINPLFIEEDHVYRQFGPEAPAVLDRCFYLAGLPRPDIGISMDKIAQIERMGVLLNEDKIKGIKEVFRSYKKGDASGDDLVHDVSIALDVADETGLRVLERVFPELKELTPISSKTTLRSHMTSGWFITLNGLHQNSSLPVKLFSIDRCFRREQREDSSHLMTYHSASCVWMDDEVSLDMGMAVSESLLEYFGFEKFKFLPDEKKSKYYIPGTQTEVYGYHPKLKEWVEVATFGLYSPIALAKYGIDQEVMNLGVGAERIAMILGGYEDIREMVYPHTYGKWGLSDREMASMLHMNLYPVTDDGRKLMESITRTAIEHSDTISPCEFTAFQGEFMGKNIEVKIIEPEAGTKLLGPASWNRVHVYEGNIVGVPQPSEVERFQSPDDVAEEILGNLGKEIMDDLAIQALKKGIPTGISYMSGVAAQAAYHMEEMVVSGEEQIKLRTTIAKSPADINLKLDELAMRYINSTNKVIDIRGPIFCTITGKIEE
;
A
#
# COMPACT_ATOMS: atom_id res chain seq x y z
N MET A 1 25.18 -4.40 -36.16
CA MET A 1 26.28 -3.94 -37.05
C MET A 1 27.45 -3.35 -36.24
N LYS A 2 28.70 -3.42 -36.73
CA LYS A 2 29.85 -2.75 -36.08
C LYS A 2 29.79 -1.23 -36.30
N LYS A 3 30.22 -0.44 -35.31
CA LYS A 3 30.19 1.05 -35.35
C LYS A 3 30.78 1.63 -36.65
N LYS A 4 31.89 1.09 -37.13
CA LYS A 4 32.56 1.56 -38.37
C LYS A 4 31.68 1.36 -39.62
N ASP A 5 30.92 0.27 -39.68
CA ASP A 5 30.08 -0.06 -40.82
C ASP A 5 28.80 0.79 -40.83
N ILE A 6 28.24 1.08 -39.65
CA ILE A 6 27.11 2.01 -39.48
C ILE A 6 27.48 3.39 -40.02
N VAL A 7 28.62 3.94 -39.58
CA VAL A 7 29.08 5.27 -40.02
C VAL A 7 29.38 5.29 -41.53
N LYS A 8 29.90 4.20 -42.07
CA LYS A 8 30.19 4.08 -43.51
C LYS A 8 28.91 3.99 -44.34
N LEU A 9 27.92 3.24 -43.88
CA LEU A 9 26.62 3.12 -44.53
C LEU A 9 25.86 4.45 -44.48
N ALA A 10 25.81 5.10 -43.31
CA ALA A 10 25.12 6.38 -43.14
C ALA A 10 25.71 7.50 -44.02
N LYS A 11 27.02 7.49 -44.28
CA LYS A 11 27.66 8.43 -45.22
C LYS A 11 27.31 8.18 -46.69
N ARG A 12 26.90 6.95 -47.04
CA ARG A 12 26.52 6.56 -48.41
C ARG A 12 25.02 6.75 -48.63
N ASP A 13 24.23 6.29 -47.69
CA ASP A 13 22.78 6.29 -47.71
C ASP A 13 22.29 6.33 -46.26
N PHE A 14 21.92 7.52 -45.80
CA PHE A 14 21.49 7.74 -44.43
C PHE A 14 20.18 7.02 -44.12
N GLU A 15 19.22 7.05 -45.04
CA GLU A 15 17.90 6.44 -44.88
C GLU A 15 18.03 4.93 -44.75
N LYS A 16 18.79 4.31 -45.66
CA LYS A 16 19.07 2.87 -45.59
C LYS A 16 19.82 2.50 -44.31
N ALA A 17 20.80 3.31 -43.90
CA ALA A 17 21.49 3.08 -42.63
C ALA A 17 20.55 3.17 -41.44
N TRP A 18 19.65 4.14 -41.42
CA TRP A 18 18.66 4.33 -40.38
C TRP A 18 17.71 3.12 -40.28
N VAL A 19 17.12 2.68 -41.40
CA VAL A 19 16.23 1.51 -41.44
C VAL A 19 16.96 0.20 -41.10
N GLU A 20 18.14 -0.05 -41.67
CA GLU A 20 18.90 -1.30 -41.40
C GLU A 20 19.44 -1.36 -39.97
N THR A 21 19.84 -0.22 -39.39
CA THR A 21 20.29 -0.19 -37.99
C THR A 21 19.13 -0.37 -37.02
N GLY A 22 17.94 0.13 -37.36
CA GLY A 22 16.71 -0.14 -36.60
C GLY A 22 16.41 -1.64 -36.46
N LYS A 23 16.66 -2.44 -37.50
CA LYS A 23 16.50 -3.92 -37.45
C LYS A 23 17.44 -4.63 -36.47
N ASN A 24 18.49 -3.95 -35.98
CA ASN A 24 19.39 -4.52 -34.97
C ASN A 24 18.90 -4.26 -33.53
N LEU A 25 17.82 -3.51 -33.34
CA LEU A 25 17.22 -3.31 -32.03
C LEU A 25 16.63 -4.64 -31.56
N LYS A 26 17.13 -5.17 -30.45
CA LYS A 26 16.59 -6.40 -29.87
C LYS A 26 15.27 -6.08 -29.19
N ASN A 27 14.24 -6.87 -29.48
CA ASN A 27 13.04 -6.90 -28.66
C ASN A 27 13.42 -7.48 -27.28
N PRO A 28 13.02 -6.82 -26.17
CA PRO A 28 13.26 -7.34 -24.83
C PRO A 28 12.45 -8.62 -24.59
N HIS A 29 12.72 -9.31 -23.49
CA HIS A 29 11.86 -10.43 -23.08
C HIS A 29 10.43 -9.92 -22.84
N HIS A 30 9.41 -10.75 -23.05
CA HIS A 30 8.02 -10.33 -22.92
C HIS A 30 7.69 -9.71 -21.54
N ASP A 31 8.25 -10.26 -20.46
CA ASP A 31 8.08 -9.72 -19.10
C ASP A 31 8.77 -8.37 -18.87
N GLU A 32 9.73 -8.02 -19.72
CA GLU A 32 10.42 -6.73 -19.71
C GLU A 32 9.75 -5.71 -20.64
N GLU A 33 8.61 -6.05 -21.23
CA GLU A 33 7.82 -5.14 -22.06
C GLU A 33 6.75 -4.44 -21.25
N TYR A 34 6.44 -3.19 -21.62
CA TYR A 34 5.26 -2.52 -21.12
C TYR A 34 3.98 -3.28 -21.57
N PRO A 35 2.96 -3.48 -20.71
CA PRO A 35 2.79 -2.94 -19.36
C PRO A 35 3.41 -3.75 -18.21
N ARG A 36 3.99 -4.94 -18.43
CA ARG A 36 4.63 -5.74 -17.36
C ARG A 36 5.82 -5.02 -16.73
N LEU A 37 6.64 -4.36 -17.54
CA LEU A 37 7.66 -3.43 -17.04
C LEU A 37 6.99 -2.15 -16.52
N HIS A 38 7.05 -1.94 -15.20
CA HIS A 38 6.55 -0.74 -14.53
C HIS A 38 7.32 -0.43 -13.25
N PHE A 39 7.52 0.86 -12.99
CA PHE A 39 8.07 1.35 -11.74
C PHE A 39 6.93 1.71 -10.79
N GLN A 40 6.80 1.00 -9.68
CA GLN A 40 5.87 1.37 -8.62
C GLN A 40 6.55 2.35 -7.66
N PRO A 41 6.15 3.64 -7.63
CA PRO A 41 6.66 4.56 -6.63
C PRO A 41 6.12 4.18 -5.24
N GLY A 42 6.88 4.52 -4.21
CA GLY A 42 6.36 4.50 -2.84
C GLY A 42 5.13 5.40 -2.72
N ARG A 43 4.13 4.95 -1.97
CA ARG A 43 2.91 5.73 -1.69
C ARG A 43 3.03 6.33 -0.28
N THR A 44 2.66 7.60 -0.15
CA THR A 44 2.56 8.27 1.16
C THR A 44 1.23 7.95 1.83
N HIS A 45 1.17 8.18 3.14
CA HIS A 45 -0.06 8.03 3.91
C HIS A 45 -0.76 9.39 4.04
N PRO A 46 -2.07 9.52 3.73
CA PRO A 46 -2.76 10.82 3.71
C PRO A 46 -2.68 11.59 5.03
N LEU A 47 -2.79 10.88 6.17
CA LEU A 47 -2.61 11.49 7.49
C LEU A 47 -1.18 12.04 7.70
N SER A 48 -0.15 11.32 7.28
CA SER A 48 1.24 11.76 7.42
C SER A 48 1.52 13.01 6.58
N ASP A 49 1.01 13.03 5.34
CA ASP A 49 1.13 14.21 4.46
C ASP A 49 0.40 15.41 5.07
N THR A 50 -0.79 15.20 5.63
CA THR A 50 -1.56 16.25 6.30
C THR A 50 -0.83 16.80 7.53
N MET A 51 -0.24 15.94 8.37
CA MET A 51 0.56 16.38 9.51
C MET A 51 1.79 17.17 9.09
N ALA A 52 2.49 16.75 8.02
CA ALA A 52 3.62 17.47 7.48
C ALA A 52 3.22 18.86 6.94
N GLN A 53 2.07 18.94 6.28
CA GLN A 53 1.50 20.21 5.83
C GLN A 53 1.08 21.11 7.00
N LEU A 54 0.44 20.56 8.04
CA LEU A 54 0.07 21.30 9.25
C LEU A 54 1.31 21.86 9.96
N ARG A 55 2.37 21.05 10.04
CA ARG A 55 3.67 21.48 10.58
C ARG A 55 4.21 22.66 9.79
N GLN A 56 4.20 22.57 8.46
CA GLN A 56 4.68 23.64 7.60
C GLN A 56 3.83 24.91 7.75
N ALA A 57 2.50 24.77 7.85
CA ALA A 57 1.59 25.90 8.02
C ALA A 57 1.87 26.66 9.32
N TYR A 58 2.04 25.97 10.46
CA TYR A 58 2.41 26.63 11.72
C TYR A 58 3.77 27.33 11.67
N LEU A 59 4.78 26.71 11.04
CA LEU A 59 6.10 27.32 10.88
C LEU A 59 6.03 28.61 10.05
N LEU A 60 5.22 28.64 8.99
CA LEU A 60 5.01 29.84 8.17
C LEU A 60 4.30 30.96 8.93
N LEU A 61 3.47 30.63 9.93
CA LEU A 61 2.84 31.59 10.83
C LEU A 61 3.77 32.08 11.96
N GLY A 62 5.01 31.59 12.01
CA GLY A 62 6.02 32.00 13.00
C GLY A 62 5.85 31.33 14.38
N PHE A 63 5.16 30.20 14.45
CA PHE A 63 5.12 29.38 15.67
C PHE A 63 6.38 28.51 15.75
N HIS A 64 6.85 28.26 16.98
CA HIS A 64 7.96 27.36 17.24
C HIS A 64 7.44 25.96 17.56
N GLU A 65 8.04 24.95 16.95
CA GLU A 65 7.69 23.54 17.18
C GLU A 65 8.19 23.09 18.57
N THR A 66 7.34 22.37 19.30
CA THR A 66 7.68 21.80 20.60
C THR A 66 7.00 20.43 20.81
N ILE A 67 7.47 19.70 21.83
CA ILE A 67 6.94 18.39 22.21
C ILE A 67 6.42 18.48 23.64
N ASN A 68 5.14 18.18 23.81
CA ASN A 68 4.47 18.26 25.10
C ASN A 68 4.52 16.90 25.81
N PRO A 69 4.50 16.87 27.16
CA PRO A 69 4.32 15.62 27.90
C PRO A 69 3.08 14.87 27.44
N LEU A 70 3.23 13.57 27.19
CA LEU A 70 2.17 12.68 26.73
C LEU A 70 1.54 11.92 27.91
N PHE A 71 2.37 11.50 28.86
CA PHE A 71 1.97 10.92 30.14
C PHE A 71 1.68 12.04 31.13
N ILE A 72 0.48 12.04 31.71
CA ILE A 72 -0.05 13.11 32.56
C ILE A 72 -0.53 12.50 33.87
N GLU A 73 0.05 12.92 34.99
CA GLU A 73 -0.50 12.60 36.31
C GLU A 73 -1.91 13.19 36.48
N GLU A 74 -2.83 12.43 37.07
CA GLU A 74 -4.23 12.86 37.25
C GLU A 74 -4.37 14.22 37.97
N ASP A 75 -3.42 14.57 38.85
CA ASP A 75 -3.39 15.88 39.54
C ASP A 75 -3.36 17.06 38.56
N HIS A 76 -2.70 16.92 37.41
CA HIS A 76 -2.70 17.98 36.39
C HIS A 76 -4.09 18.22 35.81
N VAL A 77 -4.89 17.17 35.65
CA VAL A 77 -6.29 17.27 35.21
C VAL A 77 -7.12 17.98 36.28
N TYR A 78 -6.94 17.67 37.56
CA TYR A 78 -7.57 18.40 38.67
C TYR A 78 -7.14 19.87 38.74
N ARG A 79 -5.89 20.20 38.42
CA ARG A 79 -5.44 21.59 38.34
C ARG A 79 -6.17 22.34 37.23
N GLN A 80 -6.27 21.74 36.05
CA GLN A 80 -6.85 22.36 34.85
C GLN A 80 -8.38 22.48 34.90
N PHE A 81 -9.07 21.40 35.28
CA PHE A 81 -10.54 21.30 35.22
C PHE A 81 -11.22 21.51 36.57
N GLY A 82 -10.47 21.48 37.68
CA GLY A 82 -11.03 21.64 39.02
C GLY A 82 -12.08 20.55 39.33
N PRO A 83 -13.26 20.91 39.85
CA PRO A 83 -14.32 19.95 40.17
C PRO A 83 -14.87 19.12 39.00
N GLU A 84 -14.64 19.55 37.75
CA GLU A 84 -15.07 18.79 36.54
C GLU A 84 -14.12 17.63 36.22
N ALA A 85 -12.91 17.60 36.80
CA ALA A 85 -11.89 16.62 36.48
C ALA A 85 -12.34 15.14 36.53
N PRO A 86 -13.17 14.67 37.50
CA PRO A 86 -13.64 13.28 37.50
C PRO A 86 -14.42 12.88 36.24
N ALA A 87 -15.21 13.80 35.67
CA ALA A 87 -15.94 13.53 34.43
C ALA A 87 -15.00 13.49 33.21
N VAL A 88 -13.92 14.27 33.23
CA VAL A 88 -12.91 14.29 32.18
C VAL A 88 -11.99 13.08 32.26
N LEU A 89 -11.65 12.63 33.47
CA LEU A 89 -10.82 11.43 33.70
C LEU A 89 -11.51 10.15 33.22
N ASP A 90 -12.86 10.10 33.17
CA ASP A 90 -13.60 8.96 32.62
C ASP A 90 -13.24 8.69 31.13
N ARG A 91 -12.92 9.72 30.35
CA ARG A 91 -12.49 9.55 28.94
C ARG A 91 -10.98 9.41 28.77
N CYS A 92 -10.20 9.33 29.85
CA CYS A 92 -8.75 9.14 29.80
C CYS A 92 -8.38 7.66 29.98
N PHE A 93 -7.29 7.23 29.35
CA PHE A 93 -6.70 5.92 29.64
C PHE A 93 -5.69 6.04 30.78
N TYR A 94 -5.86 5.26 31.83
CA TYR A 94 -4.87 5.09 32.89
C TYR A 94 -3.83 4.05 32.49
N LEU A 95 -2.57 4.29 32.84
CA LEU A 95 -1.50 3.33 32.61
C LEU A 95 -1.50 2.28 33.71
N ALA A 96 -1.39 1.01 33.31
CA ALA A 96 -1.20 -0.11 34.21
C ALA A 96 0.05 -0.90 33.81
N GLY A 97 0.75 -1.44 34.81
CA GLY A 97 1.92 -2.29 34.62
C GLY A 97 1.79 -3.60 35.39
N LEU A 98 2.41 -4.66 34.89
CA LEU A 98 2.51 -5.90 35.66
C LEU A 98 3.44 -5.67 36.86
N PRO A 99 3.05 -6.05 38.08
CA PRO A 99 3.95 -6.00 39.21
C PRO A 99 5.07 -7.03 39.04
N ARG A 100 6.23 -6.79 39.65
CA ARG A 100 7.31 -7.79 39.74
C ARG A 100 7.06 -8.66 40.99
N PRO A 101 6.62 -9.92 40.85
CA PRO A 101 6.20 -10.75 41.97
C PRO A 101 7.37 -11.20 42.84
N ASP A 102 7.05 -11.62 44.06
CA ASP A 102 8.01 -12.29 44.93
C ASP A 102 8.04 -13.78 44.62
N ILE A 103 9.08 -14.22 43.89
CA ILE A 103 9.19 -15.61 43.44
C ILE A 103 10.07 -16.39 44.42
N GLY A 104 9.42 -17.20 45.25
CA GLY A 104 10.10 -18.15 46.14
C GLY A 104 10.44 -19.46 45.41
N ILE A 105 11.59 -20.06 45.75
CA ILE A 105 11.99 -21.41 45.32
C ILE A 105 11.78 -22.39 46.48
N SER A 106 10.63 -23.06 46.49
CA SER A 106 10.30 -24.12 47.46
C SER A 106 10.91 -25.46 47.05
N MET A 107 10.94 -26.43 47.97
CA MET A 107 11.39 -27.80 47.68
C MET A 107 10.57 -28.45 46.55
N ASP A 108 9.27 -28.15 46.47
CA ASP A 108 8.42 -28.66 45.40
C ASP A 108 8.82 -28.12 44.03
N LYS A 109 9.22 -26.85 43.93
CA LYS A 109 9.70 -26.25 42.68
C LYS A 109 11.04 -26.83 42.23
N ILE A 110 11.94 -27.06 43.18
CA ILE A 110 13.22 -27.75 42.92
C ILE A 110 12.95 -29.15 42.33
N ALA A 111 12.07 -29.92 42.97
CA ALA A 111 11.70 -31.26 42.49
C ALA A 111 11.03 -31.24 41.11
N GLN A 112 10.28 -30.18 40.77
CA GLN A 112 9.70 -30.01 39.44
C GLN A 112 10.77 -29.72 38.37
N ILE A 113 11.76 -28.88 38.68
CA ILE A 113 12.89 -28.59 37.78
C ILE A 113 13.70 -29.86 37.51
N GLU A 114 13.98 -30.66 38.54
CA GLU A 114 14.72 -31.92 38.38
C GLU A 114 13.96 -32.94 37.52
N ARG A 115 12.63 -33.04 37.65
CA ARG A 115 11.79 -33.89 36.78
C ARG A 115 11.86 -33.49 35.31
N MET A 116 12.29 -32.26 35.01
CA MET A 116 12.48 -31.76 33.65
C MET A 116 13.86 -32.10 33.08
N GLY A 117 14.67 -32.88 33.80
CA GLY A 117 16.00 -33.30 33.37
C GLY A 117 17.11 -32.30 33.68
N VAL A 118 16.82 -31.29 34.52
CA VAL A 118 17.80 -30.27 34.92
C VAL A 118 18.42 -30.66 36.26
N LEU A 119 19.72 -30.95 36.27
CA LEU A 119 20.46 -31.29 37.49
C LEU A 119 20.74 -30.01 38.30
N LEU A 120 20.19 -29.95 39.52
CA LEU A 120 20.35 -28.84 40.44
C LEU A 120 21.42 -29.12 41.51
N ASN A 121 22.25 -28.12 41.79
CA ASN A 121 23.16 -28.09 42.93
C ASN A 121 22.92 -26.79 43.74
N GLU A 122 23.58 -26.63 44.89
CA GLU A 122 23.40 -25.45 45.74
C GLU A 122 23.72 -24.14 45.01
N ASP A 123 24.73 -24.13 44.13
CA ASP A 123 25.12 -22.96 43.35
C ASP A 123 24.05 -22.55 42.33
N LYS A 124 23.48 -23.49 41.58
CA LYS A 124 22.38 -23.25 40.62
C LYS A 124 21.12 -22.75 41.33
N ILE A 125 20.77 -23.35 42.47
CA ILE A 125 19.63 -22.91 43.28
C ILE A 125 19.85 -21.47 43.77
N LYS A 126 21.08 -21.14 44.22
CA LYS A 126 21.43 -19.78 44.61
C LYS A 126 21.38 -18.81 43.42
N GLY A 127 21.87 -19.22 42.26
CA GLY A 127 21.82 -18.47 41.01
C GLY A 127 20.40 -18.08 40.63
N ILE A 128 19.47 -19.04 40.57
CA ILE A 128 18.06 -18.75 40.25
C ILE A 128 17.43 -17.81 41.29
N LYS A 129 17.72 -18.00 42.58
CA LYS A 129 17.22 -17.09 43.64
C LYS A 129 17.72 -15.67 43.43
N GLU A 130 18.97 -15.51 43.00
CA GLU A 130 19.56 -14.22 42.72
C GLU A 130 18.94 -13.57 41.48
N VAL A 131 18.69 -14.34 40.42
CA VAL A 131 17.95 -13.89 39.22
C VAL A 131 16.57 -13.36 39.61
N PHE A 132 15.76 -14.12 40.35
CA PHE A 132 14.43 -13.65 40.75
C PHE A 132 14.46 -12.48 41.73
N ARG A 133 15.47 -12.39 42.60
CA ARG A 133 15.66 -11.24 43.48
C ARG A 133 16.03 -9.99 42.68
N SER A 134 16.91 -10.12 41.70
CA SER A 134 17.30 -9.07 40.74
C SER A 134 16.08 -8.60 39.94
N TYR A 135 15.30 -9.56 39.43
CA TYR A 135 14.05 -9.31 38.74
C TYR A 135 13.05 -8.57 39.64
N LYS A 136 12.87 -8.95 40.90
CA LYS A 136 11.98 -8.21 41.83
C LYS A 136 12.41 -6.76 42.05
N LYS A 137 13.72 -6.51 42.14
CA LYS A 137 14.27 -5.17 42.37
C LYS A 137 14.21 -4.26 41.15
N GLY A 138 14.02 -4.82 39.96
CA GLY A 138 14.11 -4.08 38.70
C GLY A 138 15.51 -4.02 38.10
N ASP A 139 16.48 -4.72 38.70
CA ASP A 139 17.87 -4.75 38.23
C ASP A 139 18.01 -5.63 36.96
N ALA A 140 17.17 -6.66 36.80
CA ALA A 140 17.07 -7.48 35.58
C ALA A 140 15.86 -7.07 34.71
N SER A 141 16.03 -7.07 33.38
CA SER A 141 14.93 -6.85 32.43
C SER A 141 13.97 -8.04 32.40
N GLY A 142 12.72 -7.80 32.02
CA GLY A 142 11.80 -8.88 31.68
C GLY A 142 12.23 -9.64 30.42
N ASP A 143 12.86 -8.95 29.48
CA ASP A 143 13.32 -9.52 28.21
C ASP A 143 14.45 -10.54 28.42
N ASP A 144 15.28 -10.32 29.44
CA ASP A 144 16.44 -11.16 29.74
C ASP A 144 16.10 -12.30 30.72
N LEU A 145 14.90 -12.31 31.32
CA LEU A 145 14.56 -13.23 32.41
C LEU A 145 14.71 -14.71 32.02
N VAL A 146 14.35 -15.07 30.78
CA VAL A 146 14.54 -16.44 30.27
C VAL A 146 16.02 -16.77 30.19
N HIS A 147 16.81 -15.87 29.62
CA HIS A 147 18.25 -16.05 29.44
C HIS A 147 19.00 -16.13 30.78
N ASP A 148 18.66 -15.25 31.72
CA ASP A 148 19.22 -15.23 33.07
C ASP A 148 18.93 -16.52 33.82
N VAL A 149 17.71 -17.06 33.69
CA VAL A 149 17.34 -18.36 34.27
C VAL A 149 18.12 -19.50 33.61
N SER A 150 18.29 -19.47 32.29
CA SER A 150 19.08 -20.46 31.55
C SER A 150 20.54 -20.47 31.98
N ILE A 151 21.17 -19.29 32.13
CA ILE A 151 22.54 -19.15 32.63
C ILE A 151 22.63 -19.68 34.06
N ALA A 152 21.70 -19.29 34.93
CA ALA A 152 21.69 -19.73 36.33
C ALA A 152 21.53 -21.26 36.46
N LEU A 153 20.84 -21.89 35.50
CA LEU A 153 20.62 -23.33 35.45
C LEU A 153 21.68 -24.09 34.66
N ASP A 154 22.53 -23.41 33.90
CA ASP A 154 23.46 -23.98 32.93
C ASP A 154 22.73 -24.92 31.95
N VAL A 155 21.69 -24.39 31.31
CA VAL A 155 20.84 -25.08 30.32
C VAL A 155 20.61 -24.20 29.10
N ALA A 156 20.11 -24.79 28.02
CA ALA A 156 19.68 -24.04 26.84
C ALA A 156 18.40 -23.21 27.13
N ASP A 157 18.22 -22.09 26.41
CA ASP A 157 17.07 -21.18 26.57
C ASP A 157 15.71 -21.85 26.41
N GLU A 158 15.60 -22.85 25.55
CA GLU A 158 14.38 -23.66 25.43
C GLU A 158 14.02 -24.34 26.75
N THR A 159 15.02 -24.84 27.48
CA THR A 159 14.83 -25.50 28.77
C THR A 159 14.57 -24.47 29.88
N GLY A 160 15.28 -23.35 29.89
CA GLY A 160 15.03 -22.23 30.80
C GLY A 160 13.62 -21.68 30.69
N LEU A 161 13.12 -21.50 29.46
CA LEU A 161 11.74 -21.09 29.20
C LEU A 161 10.72 -22.11 29.72
N ARG A 162 10.92 -23.40 29.44
CA ARG A 162 10.02 -24.46 29.95
C ARG A 162 9.98 -24.47 31.47
N VAL A 163 11.12 -24.25 32.12
CA VAL A 163 11.21 -24.15 33.58
C VAL A 163 10.40 -22.96 34.08
N LEU A 164 10.57 -21.77 33.49
CA LEU A 164 9.76 -20.59 33.81
C LEU A 164 8.26 -20.85 33.65
N GLU A 165 7.83 -21.42 32.53
CA GLU A 165 6.42 -21.68 32.24
C GLU A 165 5.78 -22.68 33.20
N ARG A 166 6.47 -23.79 33.50
CA ARG A 166 5.88 -24.93 34.24
C ARG A 166 6.06 -24.87 35.74
N VAL A 167 7.15 -24.27 36.20
CA VAL A 167 7.54 -24.26 37.63
C VAL A 167 7.13 -22.97 38.32
N PHE A 168 7.00 -21.87 37.56
CA PHE A 168 6.71 -20.54 38.08
C PHE A 168 5.42 -19.96 37.44
N PRO A 169 4.26 -20.62 37.60
CA PRO A 169 2.99 -20.17 37.02
C PRO A 169 2.56 -18.78 37.53
N GLU A 170 3.06 -18.33 38.69
CA GLU A 170 2.81 -16.99 39.22
C GLU A 170 3.22 -15.86 38.28
N LEU A 171 4.16 -16.09 37.34
CA LEU A 171 4.53 -15.12 36.30
C LEU A 171 3.42 -14.96 35.25
N LYS A 172 2.64 -16.02 35.00
CA LYS A 172 1.52 -16.03 34.06
C LYS A 172 0.24 -15.45 34.66
N GLU A 173 0.08 -15.57 35.97
CA GLU A 173 -1.11 -15.13 36.70
C GLU A 173 -1.10 -13.63 37.08
N LEU A 174 -0.02 -12.90 36.75
CA LEU A 174 0.10 -11.48 37.05
C LEU A 174 -1.00 -10.68 36.36
N THR A 175 -1.65 -9.81 37.12
CA THR A 175 -2.62 -8.84 36.61
C THR A 175 -2.03 -7.42 36.63
N PRO A 176 -2.32 -6.57 35.64
CA PRO A 176 -1.83 -5.20 35.63
C PRO A 176 -2.42 -4.39 36.80
N ILE A 177 -1.56 -3.63 37.49
CA ILE A 177 -1.97 -2.68 38.53
C ILE A 177 -1.96 -1.29 37.91
N SER A 178 -3.12 -0.60 37.99
CA SER A 178 -3.25 0.77 37.50
C SER A 178 -2.42 1.74 38.36
N SER A 179 -1.74 2.65 37.69
CA SER A 179 -1.11 3.83 38.26
C SER A 179 -2.10 5.01 38.30
N LYS A 180 -1.62 6.18 38.72
CA LYS A 180 -2.32 7.47 38.63
C LYS A 180 -1.94 8.28 37.38
N THR A 181 -1.04 7.73 36.57
CA THR A 181 -0.59 8.32 35.33
C THR A 181 -1.60 7.98 34.23
N THR A 182 -1.97 8.99 33.46
CA THR A 182 -2.91 8.90 32.33
C THR A 182 -2.21 9.21 31.01
N LEU A 183 -2.79 8.77 29.91
CA LEU A 183 -2.50 9.30 28.59
C LEU A 183 -3.34 10.56 28.37
N ARG A 184 -2.73 11.64 27.87
CA ARG A 184 -3.47 12.89 27.60
C ARG A 184 -4.62 12.67 26.61
N SER A 185 -5.80 13.21 26.92
CA SER A 185 -6.96 13.19 26.03
C SER A 185 -6.96 14.29 24.96
N HIS A 186 -6.06 15.27 25.07
CA HIS A 186 -5.89 16.44 24.23
C HIS A 186 -4.55 17.14 24.57
N MET A 187 -4.00 17.97 23.67
CA MET A 187 -2.71 18.65 23.91
C MET A 187 -2.70 19.58 25.13
N THR A 188 -3.86 20.16 25.47
CA THR A 188 -4.03 21.12 26.58
C THR A 188 -3.38 20.64 27.87
N SER A 189 -3.52 19.36 28.21
CA SER A 189 -2.96 18.85 29.46
C SER A 189 -1.44 18.92 29.52
N GLY A 190 -0.77 18.75 28.38
CA GLY A 190 0.67 18.95 28.26
C GLY A 190 1.06 20.43 28.14
N TRP A 191 0.23 21.29 27.53
CA TRP A 191 0.53 22.71 27.34
C TRP A 191 0.78 23.44 28.66
N PHE A 192 -0.06 23.23 29.68
CA PHE A 192 0.15 23.85 30.99
C PHE A 192 1.50 23.46 31.62
N ILE A 193 1.94 22.20 31.46
CA ILE A 193 3.22 21.73 31.99
C ILE A 193 4.38 22.37 31.23
N THR A 194 4.31 22.40 29.89
CA THR A 194 5.30 23.04 29.04
C THR A 194 5.42 24.54 29.33
N LEU A 195 4.30 25.25 29.44
CA LEU A 195 4.28 26.69 29.72
C LEU A 195 4.79 27.01 31.13
N ASN A 196 4.47 26.20 32.14
CA ASN A 196 5.04 26.32 33.49
C ASN A 196 6.57 26.29 33.49
N GLY A 197 7.19 25.47 32.62
CA GLY A 197 8.65 25.42 32.50
C GLY A 197 9.26 26.61 31.75
N LEU A 198 8.47 27.36 30.98
CA LEU A 198 8.96 28.35 30.01
C LEU A 198 8.60 29.80 30.35
N HIS A 199 7.50 30.04 31.07
CA HIS A 199 6.89 31.37 31.13
C HIS A 199 7.79 32.44 31.77
N GLN A 200 8.67 32.07 32.70
CA GLN A 200 9.61 33.01 33.34
C GLN A 200 10.88 33.28 32.51
N ASN A 201 11.20 32.41 31.56
CA ASN A 201 12.48 32.40 30.85
C ASN A 201 12.35 32.72 29.35
N SER A 202 11.17 33.15 28.91
CA SER A 202 10.86 33.41 27.50
C SER A 202 10.47 34.86 27.29
N SER A 203 10.91 35.46 26.19
CA SER A 203 10.40 36.75 25.75
C SER A 203 8.99 36.59 25.17
N LEU A 204 8.07 37.46 25.55
CA LEU A 204 6.72 37.51 24.97
C LEU A 204 6.72 38.23 23.60
N PRO A 205 5.80 37.88 22.68
CA PRO A 205 4.85 36.76 22.76
C PRO A 205 5.54 35.40 22.58
N VAL A 206 5.06 34.39 23.30
CA VAL A 206 5.46 32.99 23.12
C VAL A 206 4.45 32.29 22.21
N LYS A 207 4.91 31.82 21.05
CA LYS A 207 4.11 31.12 20.03
C LYS A 207 4.63 29.71 19.85
N LEU A 208 3.91 28.72 20.34
CA LEU A 208 4.31 27.31 20.28
C LEU A 208 3.26 26.46 19.58
N PHE A 209 3.69 25.46 18.82
CA PHE A 209 2.80 24.44 18.27
C PHE A 209 3.37 23.04 18.47
N SER A 210 2.48 22.06 18.51
CA SER A 210 2.81 20.63 18.57
C SER A 210 1.76 19.85 17.81
N ILE A 211 2.20 18.87 17.01
CA ILE A 211 1.34 17.96 16.28
C ILE A 211 1.69 16.56 16.74
N ASP A 212 0.87 16.00 17.62
CA ASP A 212 1.20 14.74 18.27
C ASP A 212 -0.07 13.99 18.71
N ARG A 213 0.11 12.74 19.12
CA ARG A 213 -0.94 11.82 19.51
C ARG A 213 -1.63 12.22 20.82
N CYS A 214 -2.93 11.97 20.84
CA CYS A 214 -3.85 12.03 21.96
C CYS A 214 -4.65 10.72 22.05
N PHE A 215 -5.12 10.41 23.25
CA PHE A 215 -5.81 9.17 23.55
C PHE A 215 -7.11 9.47 24.27
N ARG A 216 -8.24 9.13 23.67
CA ARG A 216 -9.55 9.40 24.22
C ARG A 216 -10.38 8.13 24.19
N ARG A 217 -10.85 7.72 25.36
CA ARG A 217 -11.69 6.54 25.50
C ARG A 217 -13.09 6.87 24.98
N GLU A 218 -13.35 6.44 23.76
CA GLU A 218 -14.70 6.42 23.18
C GLU A 218 -15.34 5.06 23.43
N GLN A 219 -16.68 4.99 23.44
CA GLN A 219 -17.38 3.71 23.67
C GLN A 219 -17.06 2.68 22.58
N ARG A 220 -16.86 3.15 21.34
CA ARG A 220 -16.40 2.39 20.18
C ARG A 220 -15.78 3.34 19.17
N GLU A 221 -14.88 2.82 18.33
CA GLU A 221 -14.41 3.54 17.15
C GLU A 221 -15.45 3.48 16.03
N ASP A 222 -15.66 4.59 15.35
CA ASP A 222 -16.64 4.75 14.27
C ASP A 222 -16.05 5.54 13.09
N SER A 223 -16.90 5.94 12.14
CA SER A 223 -16.47 6.66 10.94
C SER A 223 -15.90 8.05 11.22
N SER A 224 -16.05 8.58 12.43
CA SER A 224 -15.63 9.91 12.85
C SER A 224 -14.71 9.94 14.06
N HIS A 225 -14.63 8.87 14.85
CA HIS A 225 -13.86 8.82 16.09
C HIS A 225 -12.96 7.58 16.17
N LEU A 226 -11.70 7.82 16.55
CA LEU A 226 -10.72 6.82 16.93
C LEU A 226 -10.35 7.00 18.42
N MET A 227 -9.90 5.93 19.07
CA MET A 227 -9.38 6.02 20.43
C MET A 227 -8.03 6.72 20.51
N THR A 228 -7.29 6.75 19.39
CA THR A 228 -6.05 7.50 19.22
C THR A 228 -6.17 8.44 18.03
N TYR A 229 -5.82 9.71 18.21
CA TYR A 229 -5.89 10.71 17.14
C TYR A 229 -4.73 11.70 17.26
N HIS A 230 -4.50 12.51 16.23
CA HIS A 230 -3.44 13.52 16.22
C HIS A 230 -4.05 14.91 16.37
N SER A 231 -3.65 15.59 17.43
CA SER A 231 -4.04 16.98 17.66
C SER A 231 -2.92 17.87 17.14
N ALA A 232 -3.23 18.65 16.11
CA ALA A 232 -2.41 19.78 15.69
C ALA A 232 -2.84 20.98 16.52
N SER A 233 -2.08 21.29 17.57
CA SER A 233 -2.45 22.29 18.56
C SER A 233 -1.38 23.36 18.68
N CYS A 234 -1.78 24.57 19.02
CA CYS A 234 -0.86 25.65 19.33
C CYS A 234 -1.31 26.46 20.55
N VAL A 235 -0.37 27.20 21.12
CA VAL A 235 -0.60 28.20 22.15
C VAL A 235 0.06 29.52 21.78
N TRP A 236 -0.61 30.61 22.13
CA TRP A 236 -0.08 31.97 22.09
C TRP A 236 -0.18 32.55 23.50
N MET A 237 0.95 32.83 24.12
CA MET A 237 1.03 33.42 25.46
C MET A 237 1.62 34.82 25.36
N ASP A 238 0.91 35.81 25.91
CA ASP A 238 1.31 37.22 25.94
C ASP A 238 0.66 37.93 27.13
N ASP A 239 1.04 39.18 27.40
CA ASP A 239 0.43 39.97 28.47
C ASP A 239 -1.03 40.36 28.15
N GLU A 240 -1.38 40.46 26.86
CA GLU A 240 -2.73 40.73 26.37
C GLU A 240 -3.03 39.88 25.14
N VAL A 241 -4.01 38.97 25.24
CA VAL A 241 -4.43 38.06 24.16
C VAL A 241 -5.95 38.09 24.01
N SER A 242 -6.42 38.66 22.90
CA SER A 242 -7.85 38.69 22.59
C SER A 242 -8.36 37.38 21.97
N LEU A 243 -9.67 37.19 21.99
CA LEU A 243 -10.33 36.09 21.29
C LEU A 243 -10.08 36.15 19.77
N ASP A 244 -9.96 37.36 19.21
CA ASP A 244 -9.71 37.58 17.78
C ASP A 244 -8.38 36.98 17.33
N MET A 245 -7.39 36.87 18.22
CA MET A 245 -6.13 36.18 17.93
C MET A 245 -6.38 34.71 17.56
N GLY A 246 -7.28 34.04 18.28
CA GLY A 246 -7.66 32.66 17.96
C GLY A 246 -8.38 32.54 16.61
N MET A 247 -9.24 33.51 16.27
CA MET A 247 -9.89 33.57 14.96
C MET A 247 -8.87 33.74 13.83
N ALA A 248 -7.96 34.71 13.97
CA ALA A 248 -6.93 35.00 12.97
C ALA A 248 -5.96 33.84 12.74
N VAL A 249 -5.52 33.18 13.82
CA VAL A 249 -4.67 31.98 13.73
C VAL A 249 -5.42 30.83 13.07
N SER A 250 -6.70 30.62 13.41
CA SER A 250 -7.52 29.56 12.81
C SER A 250 -7.71 29.77 11.31
N GLU A 251 -8.11 30.98 10.90
CA GLU A 251 -8.29 31.35 9.49
C GLU A 251 -6.99 31.16 8.71
N SER A 252 -5.89 31.78 9.17
CA SER A 252 -4.59 31.70 8.48
C SER A 252 -4.06 30.27 8.36
N LEU A 253 -4.30 29.42 9.37
CA LEU A 253 -3.90 28.01 9.34
C LEU A 253 -4.73 27.22 8.33
N LEU A 254 -6.05 27.43 8.29
CA LEU A 254 -6.97 26.66 7.46
C LEU A 254 -6.99 27.13 6.00
N GLU A 255 -6.73 28.40 5.73
CA GLU A 255 -6.53 28.92 4.37
C GLU A 255 -5.40 28.19 3.63
N TYR A 256 -4.34 27.79 4.34
CA TYR A 256 -3.26 26.96 3.80
C TYR A 256 -3.77 25.66 3.16
N PHE A 257 -4.90 25.14 3.66
CA PHE A 257 -5.54 23.91 3.18
C PHE A 257 -6.69 24.16 2.20
N GLY A 258 -6.87 25.40 1.72
CA GLY A 258 -7.87 25.75 0.71
C GLY A 258 -9.28 25.98 1.27
N PHE A 259 -9.42 26.21 2.58
CA PHE A 259 -10.68 26.71 3.14
C PHE A 259 -10.81 28.20 2.83
N GLU A 260 -11.98 28.61 2.32
CA GLU A 260 -12.18 29.98 1.83
C GLU A 260 -13.11 30.82 2.71
N LYS A 261 -13.88 30.17 3.59
CA LYS A 261 -14.89 30.84 4.41
C LYS A 261 -14.94 30.22 5.79
N PHE A 262 -15.11 31.08 6.80
CA PHE A 262 -15.08 30.70 8.21
C PHE A 262 -16.32 31.20 8.95
N LYS A 263 -16.76 30.40 9.92
CA LYS A 263 -17.76 30.78 10.93
C LYS A 263 -17.22 30.40 12.29
N PHE A 264 -17.36 31.32 13.23
CA PHE A 264 -16.94 31.15 14.62
C PHE A 264 -18.20 31.11 15.48
N LEU A 265 -18.44 29.97 16.13
CA LEU A 265 -19.62 29.77 16.96
C LEU A 265 -19.18 29.48 18.40
N PRO A 266 -19.79 30.12 19.41
CA PRO A 266 -19.53 29.76 20.80
C PRO A 266 -19.86 28.28 21.05
N ASP A 267 -18.96 27.56 21.70
CA ASP A 267 -19.21 26.16 22.07
C ASP A 267 -20.21 26.10 23.22
N GLU A 268 -21.20 25.20 23.12
CA GLU A 268 -22.14 24.94 24.20
C GLU A 268 -21.46 24.28 25.40
N LYS A 269 -20.40 23.51 25.16
CA LYS A 269 -19.53 22.91 26.19
C LYS A 269 -18.68 24.03 26.78
N LYS A 270 -18.94 24.36 28.04
CA LYS A 270 -18.20 25.39 28.80
C LYS A 270 -17.13 24.75 29.67
N SER A 271 -16.09 24.22 29.02
CA SER A 271 -15.01 23.51 29.71
C SER A 271 -14.32 24.43 30.72
N LYS A 272 -14.11 23.95 31.95
CA LYS A 272 -13.65 24.83 33.06
C LYS A 272 -12.21 25.34 32.93
N TYR A 273 -11.42 24.75 32.03
CA TYR A 273 -10.06 25.21 31.73
C TYR A 273 -10.02 26.43 30.79
N TYR A 274 -11.13 26.84 30.19
CA TYR A 274 -11.25 28.08 29.42
C TYR A 274 -11.99 29.18 30.19
N ILE A 275 -11.73 30.44 29.84
CA ILE A 275 -12.49 31.59 30.32
C ILE A 275 -13.93 31.47 29.80
N PRO A 276 -14.96 31.66 30.65
CA PRO A 276 -16.35 31.60 30.21
C PRO A 276 -16.63 32.51 29.00
N GLY A 277 -17.22 31.93 27.96
CA GLY A 277 -17.57 32.66 26.73
C GLY A 277 -16.46 32.75 25.68
N THR A 278 -15.27 32.19 25.95
CA THR A 278 -14.15 32.23 24.99
C THR A 278 -13.99 30.94 24.17
N GLN A 279 -14.53 29.81 24.65
CA GLN A 279 -14.48 28.55 23.90
C GLN A 279 -15.32 28.68 22.62
N THR A 280 -14.67 28.50 21.47
CA THR A 280 -15.22 28.79 20.15
C THR A 280 -14.91 27.64 19.20
N GLU A 281 -15.95 27.10 18.56
CA GLU A 281 -15.85 26.16 17.44
C GLU A 281 -15.62 26.92 16.13
N VAL A 282 -14.74 26.38 15.29
CA VAL A 282 -14.39 26.91 13.97
C VAL A 282 -14.97 26.00 12.90
N TYR A 283 -15.89 26.56 12.11
CA TYR A 283 -16.47 25.91 10.95
C TYR A 283 -15.83 26.48 9.69
N GLY A 284 -15.23 25.61 8.88
CA GLY A 284 -14.64 25.95 7.60
C GLY A 284 -15.48 25.45 6.43
N TYR A 285 -15.55 26.21 5.35
CA TYR A 285 -16.09 25.77 4.07
C TYR A 285 -14.95 25.45 3.09
N HIS A 286 -14.92 24.20 2.61
CA HIS A 286 -13.96 23.77 1.59
C HIS A 286 -14.66 23.55 0.24
N PRO A 287 -14.18 24.13 -0.88
CA PRO A 287 -14.82 24.03 -2.20
C PRO A 287 -15.08 22.59 -2.69
N LYS A 288 -14.23 21.63 -2.30
CA LYS A 288 -14.40 20.20 -2.63
C LYS A 288 -15.60 19.55 -1.93
N LEU A 289 -15.87 19.90 -0.67
CA LEU A 289 -16.95 19.29 0.11
C LEU A 289 -18.32 19.94 -0.16
N LYS A 290 -18.30 21.25 -0.48
CA LYS A 290 -19.51 22.07 -0.64
C LYS A 290 -20.41 22.14 0.60
N GLU A 291 -19.86 21.85 1.78
CA GLU A 291 -20.54 21.93 3.09
C GLU A 291 -19.67 22.63 4.14
N TRP A 292 -20.30 23.04 5.25
CA TRP A 292 -19.61 23.60 6.42
C TRP A 292 -19.26 22.47 7.38
N VAL A 293 -17.99 22.40 7.76
CA VAL A 293 -17.49 21.35 8.66
C VAL A 293 -16.74 21.96 9.82
N GLU A 294 -16.98 21.43 11.03
CA GLU A 294 -16.19 21.78 12.22
C GLU A 294 -14.79 21.20 12.06
N VAL A 295 -13.79 22.08 12.10
CA VAL A 295 -12.38 21.74 11.84
C VAL A 295 -11.47 22.00 13.02
N ALA A 296 -11.84 22.95 13.89
CA ALA A 296 -11.02 23.33 15.02
C ALA A 296 -11.85 23.89 16.18
N THR A 297 -11.23 23.93 17.34
CA THR A 297 -11.76 24.60 18.54
C THR A 297 -10.65 25.38 19.21
N PHE A 298 -10.94 26.61 19.65
CA PHE A 298 -9.99 27.41 20.42
C PHE A 298 -10.65 28.08 21.62
N GLY A 299 -9.82 28.64 22.50
CA GLY A 299 -10.27 29.46 23.62
C GLY A 299 -9.11 30.06 24.39
N LEU A 300 -9.43 30.92 25.37
CA LEU A 300 -8.46 31.52 26.27
C LEU A 300 -8.43 30.73 27.57
N TYR A 301 -7.27 30.26 28.01
CA TYR A 301 -7.15 29.50 29.25
C TYR A 301 -7.62 30.31 30.46
N SER A 302 -8.32 29.64 31.37
CA SER A 302 -8.83 30.22 32.59
C SER A 302 -7.68 30.69 33.48
N PRO A 303 -7.69 31.94 33.97
CA PRO A 303 -6.71 32.43 34.95
C PRO A 303 -6.61 31.55 36.19
N ILE A 304 -7.71 30.89 36.59
CA ILE A 304 -7.72 29.94 37.72
C ILE A 304 -6.83 28.73 37.43
N ALA A 305 -6.88 28.21 36.21
CA ALA A 305 -6.03 27.09 35.79
C ALA A 305 -4.57 27.55 35.67
N LEU A 306 -4.32 28.68 35.00
CA LEU A 306 -2.99 29.27 34.79
C LEU A 306 -2.26 29.56 36.12
N ALA A 307 -2.96 30.15 37.09
CA ALA A 307 -2.41 30.46 38.41
C ALA A 307 -1.91 29.22 39.19
N LYS A 308 -2.51 28.04 38.97
CA LYS A 308 -2.03 26.78 39.59
C LYS A 308 -0.70 26.29 39.00
N TYR A 309 -0.26 26.90 37.92
CA TYR A 309 1.04 26.69 37.28
C TYR A 309 1.92 27.95 37.39
N GLY A 310 1.54 28.97 38.18
CA GLY A 310 2.31 30.20 38.35
C GLY A 310 2.37 31.10 37.11
N ILE A 311 1.51 30.88 36.12
CA ILE A 311 1.48 31.66 34.89
C ILE A 311 0.55 32.87 35.08
N ASP A 312 1.10 34.07 34.93
CA ASP A 312 0.36 35.34 35.09
C ASP A 312 -0.11 35.92 33.74
N GLN A 313 0.42 35.42 32.62
CA GLN A 313 0.08 35.82 31.26
C GLN A 313 -1.25 35.23 30.77
N GLU A 314 -1.82 35.84 29.74
CA GLU A 314 -2.96 35.29 29.02
C GLU A 314 -2.49 34.27 27.97
N VAL A 315 -3.28 33.20 27.78
CA VAL A 315 -2.91 32.12 26.85
C VAL A 315 -4.11 31.76 25.97
N MET A 316 -3.99 31.98 24.67
CA MET A 316 -4.90 31.41 23.68
C MET A 316 -4.40 30.03 23.28
N ASN A 317 -5.31 29.05 23.21
CA ASN A 317 -5.04 27.72 22.68
C ASN A 317 -6.00 27.40 21.54
N LEU A 318 -5.46 26.83 20.46
CA LEU A 318 -6.21 26.28 19.33
C LEU A 318 -5.86 24.80 19.18
N GLY A 319 -6.85 23.98 18.86
CA GLY A 319 -6.70 22.58 18.52
C GLY A 319 -7.42 22.23 17.22
N VAL A 320 -6.70 21.57 16.32
CA VAL A 320 -7.20 21.05 15.04
C VAL A 320 -7.02 19.53 15.05
N GLY A 321 -8.04 18.79 14.62
CA GLY A 321 -7.93 17.34 14.40
C GLY A 321 -7.27 17.06 13.05
N ALA A 322 -6.06 16.50 13.04
CA ALA A 322 -5.33 16.26 11.80
C ALA A 322 -6.05 15.26 10.89
N GLU A 323 -6.67 14.23 11.49
CA GLU A 323 -7.46 13.24 10.75
C GLU A 323 -8.66 13.87 10.04
N ARG A 324 -9.33 14.84 10.68
CA ARG A 324 -10.47 15.53 10.09
C ARG A 324 -10.06 16.29 8.83
N ILE A 325 -8.93 17.02 8.89
CA ILE A 325 -8.38 17.72 7.72
C ILE A 325 -8.00 16.72 6.62
N ALA A 326 -7.34 15.62 6.99
CA ALA A 326 -6.93 14.59 6.04
C ALA A 326 -8.14 13.96 5.32
N MET A 327 -9.23 13.68 6.03
CA MET A 327 -10.46 13.17 5.45
C MET A 327 -11.06 14.14 4.42
N ILE A 328 -11.10 15.42 4.76
CA ILE A 328 -11.63 16.48 3.90
C ILE A 328 -10.82 16.61 2.61
N LEU A 329 -9.49 16.64 2.73
CA LEU A 329 -8.59 16.82 1.59
C LEU A 329 -8.58 15.59 0.67
N GLY A 330 -8.66 14.40 1.26
CA GLY A 330 -8.64 13.11 0.58
C GLY A 330 -10.00 12.59 0.13
N GLY A 331 -11.11 13.21 0.54
CA GLY A 331 -12.47 12.77 0.21
C GLY A 331 -12.87 11.46 0.88
N TYR A 332 -12.43 11.22 2.12
CA TYR A 332 -12.77 10.03 2.88
C TYR A 332 -14.01 10.26 3.75
N GLU A 333 -14.95 9.31 3.74
CA GLU A 333 -16.15 9.34 4.58
C GLU A 333 -15.95 8.62 5.94
N ASP A 334 -15.00 7.70 6.02
CA ASP A 334 -14.68 6.93 7.23
C ASP A 334 -13.20 7.12 7.62
N ILE A 335 -12.97 7.64 8.83
CA ILE A 335 -11.62 7.86 9.39
C ILE A 335 -10.80 6.57 9.46
N ARG A 336 -11.43 5.43 9.74
CA ARG A 336 -10.77 4.13 9.89
C ARG A 336 -10.27 3.64 8.53
N GLU A 337 -11.04 3.88 7.47
CA GLU A 337 -10.64 3.59 6.10
C GLU A 337 -9.39 4.39 5.71
N MET A 338 -9.38 5.68 6.06
CA MET A 338 -8.27 6.57 5.76
C MET A 338 -7.00 6.24 6.58
N VAL A 339 -7.14 5.97 7.88
CA VAL A 339 -5.99 5.76 8.80
C VAL A 339 -5.47 4.32 8.73
N TYR A 340 -6.36 3.35 8.51
CA TYR A 340 -6.04 1.93 8.49
C TYR A 340 -6.58 1.26 7.22
N PRO A 341 -6.14 1.70 6.01
CA PRO A 341 -6.69 1.20 4.74
C PRO A 341 -6.44 -0.30 4.52
N HIS A 342 -5.44 -0.88 5.16
CA HIS A 342 -5.18 -2.32 5.10
C HIS A 342 -6.21 -3.17 5.85
N THR A 343 -6.94 -2.58 6.81
CA THR A 343 -7.95 -3.27 7.63
C THR A 343 -9.36 -2.88 7.22
N TYR A 344 -9.62 -1.59 7.00
CA TYR A 344 -10.96 -1.06 6.70
C TYR A 344 -11.13 -0.63 5.25
N GLY A 345 -10.03 -0.45 4.51
CA GLY A 345 -10.03 -0.07 3.11
C GLY A 345 -10.62 -1.14 2.20
N LYS A 346 -11.22 -0.68 1.10
CA LYS A 346 -11.58 -1.56 -0.01
C LYS A 346 -10.30 -2.00 -0.70
N TRP A 347 -9.93 -3.27 -0.53
CA TRP A 347 -8.86 -3.85 -1.30
C TRP A 347 -9.26 -3.90 -2.78
N GLY A 348 -8.33 -3.49 -3.65
CA GLY A 348 -8.51 -3.64 -5.08
C GLY A 348 -7.23 -3.46 -5.86
N LEU A 349 -7.30 -3.85 -7.14
CA LEU A 349 -6.24 -3.66 -8.11
C LEU A 349 -6.73 -2.70 -9.18
N SER A 350 -5.86 -1.77 -9.57
CA SER A 350 -6.08 -0.97 -10.77
C SER A 350 -5.96 -1.84 -12.02
N ASP A 351 -6.65 -1.44 -13.09
CA ASP A 351 -6.52 -2.08 -14.41
C ASP A 351 -5.05 -2.15 -14.86
N ARG A 352 -4.24 -1.17 -14.45
CA ARG A 352 -2.83 -1.08 -14.79
C ARG A 352 -1.99 -2.13 -14.08
N GLU A 353 -2.24 -2.35 -12.80
CA GLU A 353 -1.60 -3.40 -12.00
C GLU A 353 -2.01 -4.78 -12.52
N MET A 354 -3.30 -4.97 -12.83
CA MET A 354 -3.80 -6.20 -13.43
C MET A 354 -3.17 -6.49 -14.80
N ALA A 355 -3.02 -5.47 -15.66
CA ALA A 355 -2.40 -5.64 -16.97
C ALA A 355 -0.91 -6.03 -16.86
N SER A 356 -0.20 -5.59 -15.82
CA SER A 356 1.18 -6.03 -15.55
C SER A 356 1.30 -7.45 -15.00
N MET A 357 0.22 -7.99 -14.44
CA MET A 357 0.16 -9.34 -13.85
C MET A 357 -0.22 -10.43 -14.86
N LEU A 358 -0.38 -10.07 -16.14
CA LEU A 358 -0.69 -10.99 -17.22
C LEU A 358 0.57 -11.31 -18.02
N HIS A 359 0.97 -12.58 -18.00
CA HIS A 359 2.20 -13.10 -18.57
C HIS A 359 1.92 -14.13 -19.66
N MET A 360 2.88 -14.37 -20.54
CA MET A 360 2.90 -15.57 -21.37
C MET A 360 3.38 -16.75 -20.52
N ASN A 361 2.67 -17.87 -20.56
CA ASN A 361 2.99 -19.05 -19.73
C ASN A 361 4.26 -19.76 -20.23
N LEU A 362 4.36 -19.96 -21.55
CA LEU A 362 5.51 -20.54 -22.24
C LEU A 362 6.10 -19.50 -23.19
N TYR A 363 7.41 -19.27 -23.12
CA TYR A 363 8.09 -18.30 -23.96
C TYR A 363 9.48 -18.83 -24.36
N PRO A 364 9.90 -18.68 -25.64
CA PRO A 364 11.16 -19.24 -26.10
C PRO A 364 12.36 -18.68 -25.32
N VAL A 365 13.23 -19.59 -24.90
CA VAL A 365 14.40 -19.28 -24.05
C VAL A 365 15.59 -18.84 -24.90
N THR A 366 15.72 -19.39 -26.11
CA THR A 366 16.87 -19.15 -26.99
C THR A 366 16.61 -18.00 -27.98
N ASP A 367 17.70 -17.40 -28.47
CA ASP A 367 17.63 -16.40 -29.54
C ASP A 367 17.02 -16.99 -30.83
N ASP A 368 17.24 -18.29 -31.11
CA ASP A 368 16.67 -18.97 -32.27
C ASP A 368 15.16 -19.20 -32.10
N GLY A 369 14.71 -19.59 -30.91
CA GLY A 369 13.29 -19.68 -30.56
C GLY A 369 12.57 -18.34 -30.73
N ARG A 370 13.18 -17.23 -30.32
CA ARG A 370 12.61 -15.89 -30.53
C ARG A 370 12.50 -15.52 -32.00
N LYS A 371 13.53 -15.79 -32.81
CA LYS A 371 13.46 -15.59 -34.27
C LYS A 371 12.39 -16.46 -34.91
N LEU A 372 12.24 -17.71 -34.45
CA LEU A 372 11.21 -18.62 -34.93
C LEU A 372 9.81 -18.10 -34.60
N MET A 373 9.59 -17.64 -33.36
CA MET A 373 8.34 -16.99 -32.95
C MET A 373 7.99 -15.79 -33.83
N GLU A 374 8.97 -14.92 -34.12
CA GLU A 374 8.80 -13.78 -35.04
C GLU A 374 8.46 -14.24 -36.47
N SER A 375 9.12 -15.30 -36.95
CA SER A 375 8.86 -15.87 -38.28
C SER A 375 7.46 -16.47 -38.40
N ILE A 376 7.02 -17.24 -37.39
CA ILE A 376 5.65 -17.78 -37.31
C ILE A 376 4.64 -16.64 -37.33
N THR A 377 4.87 -15.59 -36.54
CA THR A 377 3.96 -14.45 -36.46
C THR A 377 3.89 -13.71 -37.79
N ARG A 378 5.02 -13.48 -38.47
CA ARG A 378 5.06 -12.85 -39.80
C ARG A 378 4.30 -13.66 -40.85
N THR A 379 4.56 -14.97 -40.94
CA THR A 379 3.87 -15.86 -41.87
C THR A 379 2.35 -15.90 -41.59
N ALA A 380 1.96 -15.87 -40.32
CA ALA A 380 0.57 -15.79 -39.91
C ALA A 380 -0.11 -14.48 -40.36
N ILE A 381 0.60 -13.34 -40.33
CA ILE A 381 0.09 -12.05 -40.82
C ILE A 381 -0.05 -12.08 -42.35
N GLU A 382 1.01 -12.49 -43.06
CA GLU A 382 1.06 -12.47 -44.53
C GLU A 382 -0.02 -13.34 -45.19
N HIS A 383 -0.42 -14.44 -44.54
CA HIS A 383 -1.31 -15.43 -45.12
C HIS A 383 -2.64 -15.61 -44.39
N SER A 384 -2.99 -14.74 -43.42
CA SER A 384 -4.16 -14.87 -42.53
C SER A 384 -5.46 -15.21 -43.25
N ASP A 385 -5.72 -14.52 -44.37
CA ASP A 385 -6.98 -14.58 -45.10
C ASP A 385 -6.99 -15.57 -46.27
N THR A 386 -5.94 -16.38 -46.41
CA THR A 386 -5.86 -17.39 -47.46
C THR A 386 -6.92 -18.46 -47.25
N ILE A 387 -7.68 -18.78 -48.30
CA ILE A 387 -8.70 -19.82 -48.29
C ILE A 387 -8.04 -21.20 -48.15
N SER A 388 -8.56 -22.02 -47.25
CA SER A 388 -8.12 -23.39 -47.00
C SER A 388 -8.70 -24.39 -48.03
N PRO A 389 -8.06 -25.55 -48.27
CA PRO A 389 -6.87 -26.05 -47.59
C PRO A 389 -5.58 -25.36 -48.05
N CYS A 390 -4.72 -25.00 -47.09
CA CYS A 390 -3.46 -24.30 -47.37
C CYS A 390 -2.36 -24.68 -46.35
N GLU A 391 -1.10 -24.59 -46.80
CA GLU A 391 0.09 -24.78 -45.97
C GLU A 391 1.15 -23.74 -46.34
N PHE A 392 1.83 -23.20 -45.33
CA PHE A 392 2.90 -22.21 -45.50
C PHE A 392 4.08 -22.54 -44.59
N THR A 393 5.28 -22.53 -45.16
CA THR A 393 6.52 -22.72 -44.40
C THR A 393 6.88 -21.42 -43.67
N ALA A 394 6.81 -21.46 -42.34
CA ALA A 394 7.17 -20.34 -41.47
C ALA A 394 8.68 -20.27 -41.23
N PHE A 395 9.37 -21.40 -41.20
CA PHE A 395 10.81 -21.48 -41.01
C PHE A 395 11.36 -22.78 -41.58
N GLN A 396 12.52 -22.71 -42.22
CA GLN A 396 13.29 -23.88 -42.65
C GLN A 396 14.77 -23.56 -42.53
N GLY A 397 15.51 -24.40 -41.80
CA GLY A 397 16.95 -24.26 -41.62
C GLY A 397 17.45 -24.69 -40.25
N GLU A 398 18.67 -24.29 -39.93
CA GLU A 398 19.32 -24.63 -38.67
C GLU A 398 18.67 -23.92 -37.48
N PHE A 399 18.26 -24.69 -36.48
CA PHE A 399 17.66 -24.26 -35.22
C PHE A 399 18.26 -25.09 -34.08
N MET A 400 18.95 -24.44 -33.14
CA MET A 400 19.63 -25.11 -32.03
C MET A 400 20.56 -26.26 -32.48
N GLY A 401 21.20 -26.13 -33.65
CA GLY A 401 22.13 -27.11 -34.21
C GLY A 401 21.49 -28.29 -34.96
N LYS A 402 20.17 -28.27 -35.19
CA LYS A 402 19.47 -29.22 -36.06
C LYS A 402 18.73 -28.50 -37.17
N ASN A 403 18.60 -29.12 -38.34
CA ASN A 403 17.72 -28.58 -39.38
C ASN A 403 16.27 -28.92 -39.04
N ILE A 404 15.39 -27.92 -39.04
CA ILE A 404 13.96 -28.12 -38.82
C ILE A 404 13.16 -27.42 -39.91
N GLU A 405 11.97 -27.96 -40.17
CA GLU A 405 10.92 -27.33 -40.98
C GLU A 405 9.70 -27.05 -40.10
N VAL A 406 9.22 -25.81 -40.08
CA VAL A 406 8.03 -25.38 -39.34
C VAL A 406 7.00 -24.82 -40.32
N LYS A 407 5.78 -25.34 -40.26
CA LYS A 407 4.66 -24.94 -41.14
C LYS A 407 3.43 -24.51 -40.34
N ILE A 408 2.68 -23.57 -40.92
CA ILE A 408 1.32 -23.22 -40.50
C ILE A 408 0.37 -23.83 -41.53
N ILE A 409 -0.60 -24.63 -41.07
CA ILE A 409 -1.49 -25.40 -41.95
C ILE A 409 -2.96 -25.25 -41.54
N GLU A 410 -3.85 -25.25 -42.51
CA GLU A 410 -5.29 -25.44 -42.31
C GLU A 410 -5.81 -26.47 -43.33
N PRO A 411 -6.09 -27.72 -42.91
CA PRO A 411 -6.51 -28.79 -43.82
C PRO A 411 -8.01 -28.78 -44.15
N GLU A 412 -8.87 -28.14 -43.36
CA GLU A 412 -10.33 -28.18 -43.55
C GLU A 412 -10.75 -27.19 -44.65
N ALA A 413 -11.40 -27.66 -45.73
CA ALA A 413 -11.78 -26.81 -46.86
C ALA A 413 -12.94 -25.84 -46.52
N GLY A 414 -12.90 -24.64 -47.10
CA GLY A 414 -13.97 -23.64 -46.97
C GLY A 414 -13.83 -22.72 -45.76
N THR A 415 -12.68 -22.73 -45.09
CA THR A 415 -12.28 -21.80 -44.02
C THR A 415 -11.09 -20.94 -44.49
N LYS A 416 -10.47 -20.21 -43.57
CA LYS A 416 -9.24 -19.44 -43.79
C LYS A 416 -8.10 -20.08 -43.01
N LEU A 417 -6.85 -19.73 -43.33
CA LEU A 417 -5.66 -20.21 -42.61
C LEU A 417 -5.77 -20.01 -41.09
N LEU A 418 -6.32 -18.87 -40.67
CA LEU A 418 -6.52 -18.51 -39.28
C LEU A 418 -7.99 -18.20 -39.00
N GLY A 419 -8.45 -18.58 -37.82
CA GLY A 419 -9.75 -18.20 -37.29
C GLY A 419 -9.86 -16.70 -37.03
N PRO A 420 -11.08 -16.13 -37.05
CA PRO A 420 -11.29 -14.69 -36.99
C PRO A 420 -10.86 -14.04 -35.68
N ALA A 421 -10.68 -14.81 -34.59
CA ALA A 421 -10.24 -14.28 -33.30
C ALA A 421 -8.72 -14.31 -33.10
N SER A 422 -7.95 -14.80 -34.08
CA SER A 422 -6.49 -14.97 -33.95
C SER A 422 -5.76 -13.68 -33.62
N TRP A 423 -6.30 -12.53 -34.05
CA TRP A 423 -5.71 -11.21 -33.83
C TRP A 423 -6.37 -10.42 -32.69
N ASN A 424 -7.28 -11.04 -31.94
CA ASN A 424 -7.83 -10.42 -30.74
C ASN A 424 -6.68 -10.06 -29.79
N ARG A 425 -6.75 -8.86 -29.22
CA ARG A 425 -5.79 -8.35 -28.25
C ARG A 425 -6.38 -8.26 -26.86
N VAL A 426 -5.59 -8.68 -25.87
CA VAL A 426 -6.05 -8.68 -24.49
C VAL A 426 -5.93 -7.29 -23.89
N HIS A 427 -7.04 -6.80 -23.33
CA HIS A 427 -7.16 -5.54 -22.62
C HIS A 427 -7.63 -5.79 -21.19
N VAL A 428 -7.29 -4.87 -20.30
CA VAL A 428 -7.88 -4.82 -18.96
C VAL A 428 -8.76 -3.57 -18.84
N TYR A 429 -10.01 -3.74 -18.43
CA TYR A 429 -10.96 -2.64 -18.27
C TYR A 429 -11.93 -2.88 -17.11
N GLU A 430 -11.97 -1.94 -16.16
CA GLU A 430 -12.78 -1.96 -14.94
C GLU A 430 -12.65 -3.28 -14.16
N GLY A 431 -11.45 -3.82 -14.07
CA GLY A 431 -11.12 -5.08 -13.42
C GLY A 431 -11.42 -6.34 -14.24
N ASN A 432 -11.91 -6.20 -15.49
CA ASN A 432 -12.16 -7.33 -16.39
C ASN A 432 -10.98 -7.53 -17.34
N ILE A 433 -10.75 -8.78 -17.76
CA ILE A 433 -9.78 -9.11 -18.81
C ILE A 433 -10.58 -9.46 -20.07
N VAL A 434 -10.36 -8.73 -21.16
CA VAL A 434 -11.22 -8.78 -22.35
C VAL A 434 -10.38 -8.96 -23.60
N GLY A 435 -10.75 -9.93 -24.43
CA GLY A 435 -10.20 -10.10 -25.77
C GLY A 435 -10.94 -9.23 -26.78
N VAL A 436 -10.25 -8.25 -27.34
CA VAL A 436 -10.82 -7.26 -28.25
C VAL A 436 -10.37 -7.55 -29.68
N PRO A 437 -11.28 -7.76 -30.65
CA PRO A 437 -10.92 -7.92 -32.05
C PRO A 437 -10.15 -6.72 -32.59
N GLN A 438 -9.01 -6.99 -33.23
CA GLN A 438 -8.20 -5.98 -33.92
C GLN A 438 -7.65 -6.57 -35.23
N PRO A 439 -7.32 -5.72 -36.23
CA PRO A 439 -6.60 -6.15 -37.42
C PRO A 439 -5.25 -6.81 -37.10
N SER A 440 -4.74 -7.62 -38.04
CA SER A 440 -3.43 -8.26 -37.95
C SER A 440 -2.27 -7.24 -37.93
N GLU A 441 -2.41 -6.17 -38.72
CA GLU A 441 -1.45 -5.07 -38.85
C GLU A 441 -1.87 -3.87 -38.01
N VAL A 442 -1.64 -3.95 -36.70
CA VAL A 442 -1.81 -2.81 -35.78
C VAL A 442 -0.51 -2.63 -35.02
N GLU A 443 0.04 -1.41 -35.02
CA GLU A 443 1.21 -1.14 -34.19
C GLU A 443 0.88 -1.37 -32.71
N ARG A 444 1.90 -1.69 -31.90
CA ARG A 444 1.70 -2.09 -30.51
C ARG A 444 1.05 -1.00 -29.64
N PHE A 445 1.21 0.26 -30.04
CA PHE A 445 0.73 1.45 -29.33
C PHE A 445 0.21 2.50 -30.34
N GLN A 446 -1.01 2.30 -30.87
CA GLN A 446 -1.66 3.32 -31.69
C GLN A 446 -2.58 4.22 -30.83
N SER A 447 -2.88 5.42 -31.35
CA SER A 447 -3.85 6.36 -30.77
C SER A 447 -5.22 5.65 -30.59
N PRO A 448 -5.79 5.61 -29.37
CA PRO A 448 -7.04 4.91 -29.09
C PRO A 448 -8.22 5.39 -29.94
N ASP A 449 -8.26 6.68 -30.28
CA ASP A 449 -9.41 7.30 -30.94
C ASP A 449 -9.47 6.98 -32.44
N ASP A 450 -8.33 7.02 -33.14
CA ASP A 450 -8.26 6.75 -34.59
C ASP A 450 -8.54 5.26 -34.90
N VAL A 451 -8.03 4.37 -34.04
CA VAL A 451 -8.19 2.92 -34.20
C VAL A 451 -9.58 2.45 -33.81
N ALA A 452 -10.18 3.02 -32.77
CA ALA A 452 -11.52 2.63 -32.35
C ALA A 452 -12.56 2.97 -33.42
N GLU A 453 -12.46 4.12 -34.09
CA GLU A 453 -13.37 4.48 -35.17
C GLU A 453 -13.20 3.60 -36.41
N GLU A 454 -11.96 3.29 -36.80
CA GLU A 454 -11.67 2.39 -37.93
C GLU A 454 -12.13 0.95 -37.66
N ILE A 455 -11.85 0.41 -36.47
CA ILE A 455 -12.28 -0.94 -36.06
C ILE A 455 -13.80 -1.02 -35.96
N LEU A 456 -14.46 -0.03 -35.33
CA LEU A 456 -15.93 0.00 -35.25
C LEU A 456 -16.59 0.18 -36.61
N GLY A 457 -15.94 0.88 -37.55
CA GLY A 457 -16.38 1.05 -38.93
C GLY A 457 -16.27 -0.24 -39.76
N ASN A 458 -15.20 -1.01 -39.57
CA ASN A 458 -14.89 -2.21 -40.37
C ASN A 458 -15.53 -3.51 -39.83
N LEU A 459 -15.67 -3.67 -38.51
CA LEU A 459 -16.22 -4.89 -37.88
C LEU A 459 -17.72 -4.81 -37.58
N GLY A 460 -18.31 -3.61 -37.60
CA GLY A 460 -19.73 -3.40 -37.31
C GLY A 460 -20.11 -3.61 -35.84
N LYS A 461 -21.10 -2.85 -35.35
CA LYS A 461 -21.59 -2.95 -33.95
C LYS A 461 -22.23 -4.29 -33.60
N GLU A 462 -22.63 -5.10 -34.57
CA GLU A 462 -23.33 -6.38 -34.32
C GLU A 462 -22.40 -7.52 -33.87
N ILE A 463 -21.07 -7.40 -34.05
CA ILE A 463 -20.10 -8.49 -33.81
C ILE A 463 -19.36 -8.34 -32.47
N MET A 464 -19.26 -7.12 -31.92
CA MET A 464 -18.55 -6.86 -30.66
C MET A 464 -19.53 -6.57 -29.51
N ASP A 465 -19.26 -7.15 -28.34
CA ASP A 465 -20.04 -6.83 -27.14
C ASP A 465 -19.73 -5.42 -26.60
N ASP A 466 -20.62 -4.87 -25.79
CA ASP A 466 -20.46 -3.52 -25.22
C ASP A 466 -19.19 -3.40 -24.35
N LEU A 467 -18.79 -4.47 -23.66
CA LEU A 467 -17.61 -4.49 -22.79
C LEU A 467 -16.31 -4.40 -23.61
N ALA A 468 -16.22 -5.10 -24.73
CA ALA A 468 -15.11 -5.08 -25.66
C ALA A 468 -14.99 -3.72 -26.35
N ILE A 469 -16.11 -3.08 -26.67
CA ILE A 469 -16.12 -1.70 -27.21
C ILE A 469 -15.59 -0.70 -26.16
N GLN A 470 -16.00 -0.82 -24.90
CA GLN A 470 -15.46 0.04 -23.83
C GLN A 470 -13.99 -0.26 -23.54
N ALA A 471 -13.60 -1.53 -23.50
CA ALA A 471 -12.21 -1.95 -23.30
C ALA A 471 -11.30 -1.46 -24.42
N LEU A 472 -11.77 -1.42 -25.68
CA LEU A 472 -11.04 -0.84 -26.80
C LEU A 472 -10.78 0.66 -26.60
N LYS A 473 -11.77 1.40 -26.11
CA LYS A 473 -11.71 2.87 -25.98
C LYS A 473 -10.98 3.35 -24.73
N LYS A 474 -11.14 2.64 -23.62
CA LYS A 474 -10.74 3.09 -22.28
C LYS A 474 -9.88 2.09 -21.52
N GLY A 475 -9.80 0.85 -22.01
CA GLY A 475 -9.03 -0.21 -21.36
C GLY A 475 -7.53 -0.07 -21.59
N ILE A 476 -6.76 -0.79 -20.79
CA ILE A 476 -5.30 -0.82 -20.88
C ILE A 476 -4.90 -2.01 -21.75
N PRO A 477 -4.26 -1.78 -22.92
CA PRO A 477 -3.77 -2.85 -23.77
C PRO A 477 -2.60 -3.57 -23.09
N THR A 478 -2.62 -4.90 -23.12
CA THR A 478 -1.52 -5.73 -22.59
C THR A 478 -0.36 -5.89 -23.59
N GLY A 479 -0.58 -5.48 -24.84
CA GLY A 479 0.37 -5.68 -25.95
C GLY A 479 0.47 -7.13 -26.43
N ILE A 480 -0.47 -7.99 -26.02
CA ILE A 480 -0.56 -9.41 -26.35
C ILE A 480 -1.75 -9.65 -27.28
N SER A 481 -1.50 -10.25 -28.43
CA SER A 481 -2.54 -10.86 -29.28
C SER A 481 -2.65 -12.35 -29.03
N TYR A 482 -3.78 -12.97 -29.38
CA TYR A 482 -3.94 -14.42 -29.24
C TYR A 482 -2.88 -15.17 -30.04
N MET A 483 -2.64 -14.75 -31.30
CA MET A 483 -1.60 -15.32 -32.14
C MET A 483 -0.19 -15.14 -31.55
N SER A 484 0.10 -14.04 -30.85
CA SER A 484 1.40 -13.87 -30.19
C SER A 484 1.64 -14.90 -29.09
N GLY A 485 0.61 -15.25 -28.31
CA GLY A 485 0.69 -16.30 -27.31
C GLY A 485 0.86 -17.69 -27.93
N VAL A 486 0.11 -17.98 -29.01
CA VAL A 486 0.21 -19.25 -29.76
C VAL A 486 1.58 -19.40 -30.42
N ALA A 487 2.12 -18.33 -31.02
CA ALA A 487 3.45 -18.34 -31.62
C ALA A 487 4.55 -18.55 -30.58
N ALA A 488 4.44 -17.91 -29.40
CA ALA A 488 5.38 -18.10 -28.29
C ALA A 488 5.36 -19.55 -27.78
N GLN A 489 4.16 -20.13 -27.62
CA GLN A 489 3.99 -21.53 -27.23
C GLN A 489 4.58 -22.48 -28.28
N ALA A 490 4.29 -22.25 -29.55
CA ALA A 490 4.82 -23.07 -30.63
C ALA A 490 6.35 -23.04 -30.65
N ALA A 491 6.96 -21.85 -30.63
CA ALA A 491 8.40 -21.70 -30.61
C ALA A 491 9.06 -22.38 -29.41
N TYR A 492 8.49 -22.23 -28.21
CA TYR A 492 8.97 -22.92 -27.01
C TYR A 492 8.92 -24.44 -27.17
N HIS A 493 7.83 -25.00 -27.69
CA HIS A 493 7.74 -26.44 -27.91
C HIS A 493 8.67 -26.94 -29.03
N MET A 494 9.06 -26.10 -30.00
CA MET A 494 10.10 -26.47 -30.97
C MET A 494 11.49 -26.55 -30.31
N GLU A 495 11.79 -25.68 -29.35
CA GLU A 495 12.99 -25.81 -28.52
C GLU A 495 12.96 -27.11 -27.72
N GLU A 496 11.82 -27.40 -27.08
CA GLU A 496 11.60 -28.64 -26.33
C GLU A 496 11.77 -29.88 -27.20
N MET A 497 11.18 -29.91 -28.42
CA MET A 497 11.30 -30.99 -29.39
C MET A 497 12.76 -31.29 -29.73
N VAL A 498 13.56 -30.25 -30.01
CA VAL A 498 14.98 -30.43 -30.37
C VAL A 498 15.80 -30.97 -29.19
N VAL A 499 15.50 -30.52 -27.96
CA VAL A 499 16.17 -30.95 -26.73
C VAL A 499 15.76 -32.36 -26.33
N SER A 500 14.48 -32.70 -26.41
CA SER A 500 13.96 -34.04 -26.07
C SER A 500 14.33 -35.10 -27.11
N GLY A 501 14.63 -34.68 -28.34
CA GLY A 501 14.94 -35.57 -29.46
C GLY A 501 13.71 -36.10 -30.18
N GLU A 502 12.55 -35.47 -30.01
CA GLU A 502 11.33 -35.79 -30.77
C GLU A 502 11.49 -35.39 -32.24
N GLU A 503 11.00 -36.23 -33.17
CA GLU A 503 11.19 -36.01 -34.61
C GLU A 503 10.18 -35.02 -35.21
N GLN A 504 8.98 -34.93 -34.62
CA GLN A 504 7.91 -34.08 -35.11
C GLN A 504 6.97 -33.66 -33.97
N ILE A 505 6.38 -32.48 -34.11
CA ILE A 505 5.37 -31.95 -33.21
C ILE A 505 4.23 -31.30 -34.00
N LYS A 506 3.01 -31.38 -33.46
CA LYS A 506 1.82 -30.73 -34.00
C LYS A 506 1.06 -30.02 -32.89
N LEU A 507 1.11 -28.69 -32.90
CA LEU A 507 0.31 -27.83 -32.03
C LEU A 507 -0.98 -27.46 -32.76
N ARG A 508 -2.15 -27.75 -32.19
CA ARG A 508 -3.45 -27.33 -32.73
C ARG A 508 -4.21 -26.51 -31.69
N THR A 509 -4.37 -25.22 -31.95
CA THR A 509 -5.18 -24.30 -31.14
C THR A 509 -6.53 -24.11 -31.81
N THR A 510 -7.62 -24.43 -31.12
CA THR A 510 -8.99 -24.37 -31.69
C THR A 510 -9.73 -23.12 -31.25
N ILE A 511 -10.56 -23.22 -30.20
CA ILE A 511 -11.36 -22.12 -29.67
C ILE A 511 -10.77 -21.73 -28.31
N ALA A 512 -10.39 -20.46 -28.16
CA ALA A 512 -10.03 -19.90 -26.86
C ALA A 512 -11.26 -19.80 -25.97
N LYS A 513 -11.16 -20.30 -24.74
CA LYS A 513 -12.18 -20.20 -23.68
C LYS A 513 -11.61 -19.60 -22.40
N SER A 514 -10.30 -19.67 -22.24
CA SER A 514 -9.55 -19.26 -21.07
C SER A 514 -8.20 -18.65 -21.49
N PRO A 515 -7.52 -17.89 -20.60
CA PRO A 515 -6.17 -17.39 -20.86
C PRO A 515 -5.18 -18.50 -21.25
N ALA A 516 -5.31 -19.70 -20.66
CA ALA A 516 -4.40 -20.81 -20.92
C ALA A 516 -4.47 -21.32 -22.37
N ASP A 517 -5.64 -21.24 -23.03
CA ASP A 517 -5.81 -21.67 -24.42
C ASP A 517 -5.01 -20.82 -25.42
N ILE A 518 -4.60 -19.62 -25.01
CA ILE A 518 -3.74 -18.70 -25.76
C ILE A 518 -2.40 -18.49 -25.07
N ASN A 519 -1.97 -19.45 -24.26
CA ASN A 519 -0.67 -19.44 -23.58
C ASN A 519 -0.47 -18.24 -22.65
N LEU A 520 -1.53 -17.78 -21.98
CA LEU A 520 -1.45 -16.72 -20.98
C LEU A 520 -1.67 -17.26 -19.57
N LYS A 521 -0.98 -16.63 -18.62
CA LYS A 521 -1.07 -16.89 -17.19
C LYS A 521 -1.27 -15.58 -16.46
N LEU A 522 -2.26 -15.55 -15.59
CA LEU A 522 -2.53 -14.42 -14.70
C LEU A 522 -2.00 -14.75 -13.30
N ASP A 523 -1.39 -13.78 -12.63
CA ASP A 523 -0.99 -13.95 -11.24
C ASP A 523 -2.16 -14.29 -10.32
N GLU A 524 -1.88 -15.08 -9.27
CA GLU A 524 -2.90 -15.49 -8.30
C GLU A 524 -3.59 -14.31 -7.64
N LEU A 525 -2.86 -13.20 -7.41
CA LEU A 525 -3.42 -12.01 -6.78
C LEU A 525 -4.52 -11.38 -7.65
N ALA A 526 -4.27 -11.22 -8.95
CA ALA A 526 -5.27 -10.72 -9.89
C ALA A 526 -6.43 -11.71 -10.09
N MET A 527 -6.16 -13.02 -10.12
CA MET A 527 -7.23 -14.03 -10.13
C MET A 527 -8.14 -13.94 -8.90
N ARG A 528 -7.56 -13.78 -7.70
CA ARG A 528 -8.33 -13.58 -6.46
C ARG A 528 -9.16 -12.30 -6.54
N TYR A 529 -8.60 -11.22 -7.06
CA TYR A 529 -9.31 -9.94 -7.23
C TYR A 529 -10.54 -10.09 -8.12
N ILE A 530 -10.35 -10.68 -9.31
CA ILE A 530 -11.43 -10.92 -10.28
C ILE A 530 -12.55 -11.71 -9.62
N ASN A 531 -12.20 -12.82 -8.95
CA ASN A 531 -13.18 -13.69 -8.30
C ASN A 531 -13.91 -12.99 -7.15
N SER A 532 -13.21 -12.24 -6.28
CA SER A 532 -13.83 -11.58 -5.13
C SER A 532 -14.72 -10.39 -5.52
N THR A 533 -14.46 -9.77 -6.69
CA THR A 533 -15.19 -8.59 -7.17
C THR A 533 -16.19 -8.91 -8.27
N ASN A 534 -16.45 -10.20 -8.54
CA ASN A 534 -17.34 -10.67 -9.61
C ASN A 534 -17.02 -10.08 -10.98
N LYS A 535 -15.73 -9.91 -11.29
CA LYS A 535 -15.26 -9.48 -12.61
C LYS A 535 -15.10 -10.68 -13.53
N VAL A 536 -14.98 -10.42 -14.83
CA VAL A 536 -14.94 -11.47 -15.85
C VAL A 536 -13.62 -11.52 -16.60
N ILE A 537 -13.26 -12.74 -17.02
CA ILE A 537 -12.22 -12.99 -18.00
C ILE A 537 -12.93 -13.46 -19.27
N ASP A 538 -13.10 -12.56 -20.23
CA ASP A 538 -13.70 -12.86 -21.52
C ASP A 538 -12.65 -12.86 -22.63
N ILE A 539 -12.01 -14.01 -22.80
CA ILE A 539 -10.97 -14.23 -23.82
C ILE A 539 -11.47 -15.27 -24.85
N ARG A 540 -12.74 -15.17 -25.23
CA ARG A 540 -13.35 -16.18 -26.13
C ARG A 540 -13.07 -15.87 -27.59
N GLY A 541 -12.95 -16.92 -28.40
CA GLY A 541 -12.95 -16.78 -29.85
C GLY A 541 -12.28 -17.94 -30.62
N PRO A 542 -12.72 -18.23 -31.85
CA PRO A 542 -12.11 -19.24 -32.70
C PRO A 542 -10.77 -18.76 -33.29
N ILE A 543 -9.69 -19.45 -32.94
CA ILE A 543 -8.33 -19.20 -33.45
C ILE A 543 -7.99 -20.15 -34.59
N PHE A 544 -8.38 -21.42 -34.49
CA PHE A 544 -8.15 -22.47 -35.50
C PHE A 544 -6.81 -22.32 -36.22
N CYS A 545 -5.73 -22.61 -35.49
CA CYS A 545 -4.37 -22.53 -36.01
C CYS A 545 -3.68 -23.87 -35.74
N THR A 546 -3.10 -24.47 -36.77
CA THR A 546 -2.26 -25.66 -36.63
C THR A 546 -0.84 -25.33 -37.04
N ILE A 547 0.12 -25.53 -36.13
CA ILE A 547 1.54 -25.35 -36.38
C ILE A 547 2.22 -26.72 -36.24
N THR A 548 2.94 -27.14 -37.27
CA THR A 548 3.70 -28.39 -37.28
C THR A 548 5.19 -28.10 -37.37
N GLY A 549 6.00 -28.84 -36.62
CA GLY A 549 7.45 -28.83 -36.72
C GLY A 549 7.97 -30.23 -36.98
N LYS A 550 9.02 -30.34 -37.78
CA LYS A 550 9.71 -31.60 -38.05
C LYS A 550 11.22 -31.38 -38.10
N ILE A 551 11.99 -32.31 -37.55
CA ILE A 551 13.44 -32.36 -37.74
C ILE A 551 13.73 -32.97 -39.11
N GLU A 552 14.54 -32.28 -39.92
CA GLU A 552 15.07 -32.81 -41.18
C GLU A 552 16.31 -33.65 -40.88
N GLU A 553 16.40 -34.83 -41.52
CA GLU A 553 17.53 -35.77 -41.40
C GLU A 553 18.85 -35.23 -41.99
#